data_AF-A0A9W6LXK2-F1
#
_entry.id   AF-A0A9W6LXK2-F1
#
_cell.length_a   1.000
_cell.length_b   1.000
_cell.length_c   1.000
_cell.angle_alpha   90.00
_cell.angle_beta   90.00
_cell.angle_gamma   90.00
#
_symmetry.space_group_name_H-M   'P 1'
#
loop_
_entity.id
_entity.type
_entity.pdbx_description
1 polymer ?
#
loop_
_entity_poly.entity_id
_entity_poly.type
_entity_poly.pdbx_seq_one_letter_code
_entity_poly.pdbx_strand_id
1 'polypeptide(L)' 'MESGTHHHPHLRERIREAGGIYEWANDVLIRIAGPAQLGDGPGAPCTHCGRTRVEHVERDGVLYCPEE' A
#
# COMPACT_ATOMS: atom_id res chain seq x y z
N MET A 1 -53.05 11.59 17.97
CA MET A 1 -52.09 10.47 18.00
C MET A 1 -51.16 10.67 16.82
N GLU A 2 -50.07 11.40 17.01
CA GLU A 2 -49.14 11.72 15.94
C GLU A 2 -48.19 10.54 15.76
N SER A 3 -48.39 9.77 14.69
CA SER A 3 -47.46 8.75 14.25
C SER A 3 -46.22 9.44 13.69
N GLY A 4 -45.20 9.61 14.52
CA GLY A 4 -43.89 10.09 14.10
C GLY A 4 -43.30 9.16 13.05
N THR A 5 -43.20 9.63 11.82
CA THR A 5 -42.49 8.91 10.76
C THR A 5 -41.00 8.97 11.08
N HIS A 6 -40.40 7.85 11.47
CA HIS A 6 -38.98 7.78 11.73
C HIS A 6 -38.19 8.02 10.43
N HIS A 7 -37.64 9.22 10.28
CA HIS A 7 -36.76 9.55 9.16
C HIS A 7 -35.37 8.99 9.46
N HIS A 8 -35.16 7.73 9.10
CA HIS A 8 -33.81 7.18 9.04
C HIS A 8 -33.17 7.58 7.71
N PRO A 9 -31.88 7.96 7.70
CA PRO A 9 -31.16 8.21 6.47
C PRO A 9 -31.15 6.95 5.61
N HIS A 10 -31.27 7.12 4.30
CA HIS A 10 -31.27 5.99 3.39
C HIS A 10 -29.93 5.25 3.46
N LEU A 11 -29.94 3.95 3.17
CA LEU A 11 -28.72 3.12 3.20
C LEU A 11 -27.57 3.75 2.39
N ARG A 12 -27.87 4.35 1.23
CA ARG A 12 -26.88 5.06 0.39
C ARG A 12 -26.20 6.23 1.11
N GLU A 13 -26.94 6.98 1.92
CA GLU A 13 -26.41 8.13 2.66
C GLU A 13 -25.50 7.64 3.77
N ARG A 14 -25.96 6.63 4.51
CA ARG A 14 -25.16 5.97 5.56
C ARG A 14 -23.85 5.39 5.03
N ILE A 15 -23.90 4.74 3.87
CA ILE A 15 -22.70 4.20 3.20
C ILE A 15 -21.74 5.33 2.82
N ARG A 16 -22.26 6.43 2.26
CA ARG A 16 -21.43 7.59 1.89
C ARG A 16 -20.82 8.27 3.11
N GLU A 17 -21.59 8.46 4.18
CA GLU A 17 -21.12 9.02 5.45
C GLU A 17 -20.03 8.15 6.10
N ALA A 18 -20.08 6.84 5.88
CA ALA A 18 -19.09 5.88 6.38
C ALA A 18 -17.85 5.70 5.49
N GLY A 19 -17.61 6.56 4.48
CA GLY A 19 -16.45 6.48 3.58
C GLY A 19 -16.68 5.72 2.26
N GLY A 20 -17.83 5.05 2.13
CA GLY A 20 -18.23 4.37 0.91
C GLY A 20 -17.73 2.93 0.77
N ILE A 21 -18.26 2.24 -0.24
CA ILE A 21 -17.99 0.81 -0.46
C ILE A 21 -16.54 0.58 -0.87
N TYR A 22 -15.95 1.52 -1.61
CA TYR A 22 -14.57 1.40 -2.10
C TYR A 22 -13.57 1.40 -0.95
N GLU A 23 -13.73 2.32 0.00
CA GLU A 23 -12.84 2.42 1.17
C GLU A 23 -12.94 1.15 2.02
N TRP A 24 -14.16 0.68 2.31
CA TRP A 24 -14.38 -0.60 2.99
C TRP A 24 -13.71 -1.77 2.26
N ALA A 25 -13.85 -1.85 0.93
CA ALA A 25 -13.24 -2.91 0.15
C ALA A 25 -11.71 -2.84 0.19
N ASN A 26 -11.14 -1.64 0.09
CA ASN A 26 -9.69 -1.43 0.17
C ASN A 26 -9.14 -1.87 1.54
N ASP A 27 -9.81 -1.52 2.63
CA ASP A 27 -9.42 -1.92 3.98
C ASP A 27 -9.46 -3.45 4.16
N VAL A 28 -10.50 -4.10 3.64
CA VAL A 28 -10.61 -5.56 3.67
C VAL A 28 -9.47 -6.20 2.87
N LEU A 29 -9.16 -5.67 1.68
CA LEU A 29 -8.07 -6.18 0.85
C LEU A 29 -6.71 -6.05 1.53
N ILE A 30 -6.42 -4.91 2.13
CA ILE A 30 -5.17 -4.68 2.89
C ILE A 30 -5.07 -5.66 4.06
N ARG A 31 -6.17 -5.87 4.80
CA ARG A 31 -6.20 -6.80 5.93
C ARG A 31 -5.93 -8.24 5.50
N ILE A 32 -6.45 -8.66 4.35
CA ILE A 32 -6.26 -10.01 3.81
C ILE A 32 -4.85 -10.19 3.24
N ALA A 33 -4.35 -9.22 2.46
CA ALA A 33 -3.02 -9.27 1.86
C ALA A 33 -1.91 -9.24 2.92
N GLY A 34 -2.21 -8.72 4.11
CA GLY A 34 -1.23 -8.49 5.16
C GLY A 34 -0.40 -7.23 4.88
N PRO A 35 0.50 -6.86 5.81
CA PRO A 35 1.41 -5.74 5.59
C PRO A 35 2.28 -6.01 4.37
N ALA A 36 2.61 -4.95 3.63
CA ALA A 36 3.50 -5.01 2.48
C ALA A 36 4.77 -5.79 2.86
N GLN A 37 5.01 -6.90 2.16
CA GLN A 37 6.24 -7.66 2.31
C GLN A 37 7.35 -6.84 1.66
N LEU A 38 7.98 -5.94 2.43
CA LEU A 38 9.27 -5.39 2.08
C LEU A 38 10.22 -6.60 2.13
N GLY A 39 10.75 -7.01 0.97
CA GLY A 39 11.69 -8.11 0.94
C GLY A 39 12.94 -7.71 1.74
N ASP A 40 13.09 -8.27 2.94
CA ASP A 40 14.32 -8.17 3.73
C ASP A 40 15.39 -9.01 3.05
N GLY A 41 15.98 -8.45 2.01
CA GLY A 41 17.00 -9.12 1.24
C GLY A 41 17.91 -8.10 0.57
N PRO A 42 19.14 -8.50 0.21
CA PRO A 42 20.11 -7.61 -0.45
C PRO A 42 19.65 -7.01 -1.81
N GLY A 43 18.42 -7.31 -2.24
CA GLY A 43 17.96 -7.13 -3.61
C GLY A 43 18.53 -8.22 -4.53
N ALA A 44 18.12 -8.19 -5.79
CA ALA A 44 18.75 -9.01 -6.82
C ALA A 44 20.23 -8.60 -6.99
N PRO A 45 21.14 -9.55 -7.27
CA PRO A 45 22.53 -9.23 -7.56
C PRO A 45 22.63 -8.41 -8.86
N CYS A 46 23.60 -7.50 -8.90
CA CYS A 46 23.92 -6.70 -10.07
C CYS A 46 24.39 -7.59 -11.22
N THR A 47 23.89 -7.33 -12.43
CA THR A 47 24.26 -8.06 -13.64
C THR A 47 25.70 -7.82 -14.08
N HIS A 48 26.33 -6.73 -13.63
CA HIS A 48 27.72 -6.38 -14.00
C HIS A 48 28.76 -6.99 -13.07
N CYS A 49 28.60 -6.85 -11.74
CA CYS A 49 29.60 -7.29 -10.76
C CYS A 49 29.14 -8.45 -9.87
N GLY A 50 27.88 -8.89 -9.96
CA GLY A 50 27.33 -9.98 -9.14
C GLY A 50 27.06 -9.62 -7.67
N ARG A 51 27.46 -8.42 -7.22
CA ARG A 51 27.24 -7.92 -5.86
C ARG A 51 25.85 -7.35 -5.68
N THR A 52 25.43 -7.23 -4.43
CA THR A 52 24.10 -6.77 -4.05
C THR A 52 23.97 -5.25 -4.15
N ARG A 53 22.74 -4.72 -4.23
CA ARG A 53 22.53 -3.27 -4.39
C ARG A 53 23.18 -2.45 -3.26
N VAL A 54 23.17 -2.99 -2.03
CA VAL A 54 23.73 -2.34 -0.84
C VAL A 54 25.25 -2.17 -0.90
N GLU A 55 25.94 -2.91 -1.76
CA GLU A 55 27.39 -2.82 -1.96
C GLU A 55 27.79 -1.82 -3.06
N HIS A 56 26.83 -1.20 -3.75
CA HIS A 56 27.10 -0.24 -4.82
C HIS A 56 27.32 1.18 -4.27
N VAL A 57 28.17 1.93 -4.96
CA VAL A 57 28.48 3.32 -4.59
C VAL A 57 27.56 4.25 -5.38
N GLU A 58 26.80 5.09 -4.69
CA GLU A 58 25.97 6.11 -5.34
C GLU A 58 26.82 7.34 -5.71
N ARG A 59 26.80 7.74 -6.99
CA ARG A 59 27.37 9.00 -7.49
C ARG A 59 26.36 9.67 -8.42
N ASP A 60 26.03 10.93 -8.18
CA ASP A 60 25.06 11.71 -8.98
C ASP A 60 23.68 11.02 -9.15
N GLY A 61 23.23 10.28 -8.12
CA GLY A 61 21.96 9.53 -8.14
C GLY A 61 21.99 8.23 -8.94
N VAL A 62 23.17 7.81 -9.42
CA VAL A 62 23.38 6.54 -10.14
C VAL A 62 24.25 5.62 -9.29
N LEU A 63 23.91 4.33 -9.24
CA LEU A 63 24.67 3.31 -8.53
C LEU A 63 25.76 2.71 -9.44
N TYR A 64 26.99 2.72 -8.95
CA TYR A 64 28.18 2.19 -9.63
C TYR A 64 28.71 0.95 -8.91
N CYS A 65 29.42 0.09 -9.65
CA CYS A 65 30.05 -1.06 -9.06
C CYS A 65 31.18 -0.60 -8.11
N PRO A 66 31.37 -1.26 -6.96
CA PRO A 66 32.34 -0.82 -5.94
C PRO A 66 33.82 -0.95 -6.35
N GLU A 67 34.12 -1.65 -7.44
CA GLU A 67 35.47 -1.88 -7.96
C GLU A 67 35.71 -1.23 -9.33
N GLU A 68 34.96 -0.17 -9.65
CA GLU A 68 35.31 0.76 -10.75
C GLU A 68 36.38 1.78 -10.33
#